data_AF-A0A7C2E9H5-F1
#
_entry.id   AF-A0A7C2E9H5-F1
#
_cell.length_a   1.000
_cell.length_b   1.000
_cell.length_c   1.000
_cell.angle_alpha   90.00
_cell.angle_beta   90.00
_cell.angle_gamma   90.00
#
_symmetry.space_group_name_H-M   'P 1'
#
loop_
_entity.id
_entity.type
_entity.pdbx_description
1 polymer ?
#
loop_
_entity_poly.entity_id
_entity_poly.type
_entity_poly.pdbx_seq_one_letter_code
_entity_poly.pdbx_strand_id
1 'polypeptide(L)'
;MSHYTRRDFLKNTMAVAGALVAGGAAAPVQAAKRSATDWVPLGKSGVQVTRLAFGTGTFGGKVQRELGQAEFTRLVRHAYDRGIRFFESADSYRGMHQMLAEALKGLPRDSYRLMTKFRLRETADPMETIDRFRRELNSEYFDILLLHCVRTPNWPEQFARLRDVFSEAKHRKIVLAHGASCH
;
A
#
# COMPACT_ATOMS: atom_id res chain seq x y z
N MET A 1 8.41 -35.52 46.46
CA MET A 1 8.83 -34.57 45.40
C MET A 1 9.98 -35.22 44.65
N SER A 2 9.80 -35.53 43.37
CA SER A 2 10.84 -36.19 42.56
C SER A 2 11.99 -35.22 42.28
N HIS A 3 13.18 -35.51 42.79
CA HIS A 3 14.38 -34.71 42.51
C HIS A 3 14.92 -35.07 41.13
N TYR A 4 14.68 -34.20 40.15
CA TYR A 4 15.34 -34.29 38.84
C TYR A 4 16.79 -33.84 38.97
N THR A 5 17.73 -34.70 38.60
CA THR A 5 19.15 -34.32 38.56
C THR A 5 19.50 -33.70 37.21
N ARG A 6 20.56 -32.87 37.16
CA ARG A 6 21.06 -32.27 35.90
C ARG A 6 21.38 -33.32 34.83
N ARG A 7 21.71 -34.55 35.24
CA ARG A 7 21.99 -35.68 34.35
C ARG A 7 20.72 -36.22 33.68
N ASP A 8 19.59 -36.19 34.39
CA ASP A 8 18.30 -36.63 33.87
C ASP A 8 17.74 -35.62 32.85
N PHE A 9 17.97 -34.33 33.10
CA PHE A 9 17.66 -33.26 32.13
C PHE A 9 18.44 -33.46 30.83
N LEU A 10 19.76 -33.63 30.89
CA LEU A 10 20.59 -33.82 29.69
C LEU A 10 20.24 -35.09 28.90
N LYS A 11 19.95 -36.20 29.59
CA LYS A 11 19.50 -37.45 28.94
C LYS A 11 18.15 -37.27 28.24
N ASN A 12 17.20 -36.60 28.87
CA ASN A 12 15.90 -36.32 28.25
C ASN A 12 16.03 -35.34 27.06
N THR A 13 16.97 -34.39 27.13
CA THR A 13 17.17 -33.42 26.03
C THR A 13 17.80 -34.09 24.80
N MET A 14 18.72 -35.04 24.97
CA MET A 14 19.32 -35.79 23.86
C MET A 14 18.33 -36.77 23.20
N ALA A 15 17.43 -37.39 23.98
CA ALA A 15 16.41 -38.28 23.43
C ALA A 15 15.40 -37.55 22.54
N VAL A 16 15.02 -36.32 22.89
CA VAL A 16 14.12 -35.48 22.08
C VAL A 16 14.81 -34.98 20.80
N ALA A 17 16.11 -34.64 20.88
CA ALA A 17 16.87 -34.22 19.71
C ALA A 17 17.07 -35.38 18.70
N GLY A 18 17.31 -36.61 19.19
CA GLY A 18 17.47 -37.79 18.33
C GLY A 18 16.20 -38.19 17.56
N ALA A 19 15.02 -38.00 18.17
CA ALA A 19 13.74 -38.31 17.53
C ALA A 19 13.36 -37.35 16.39
N LEU A 20 13.88 -36.11 16.40
CA LEU A 20 13.61 -35.13 15.35
C LEU A 20 14.46 -35.35 14.09
N VAL A 21 15.60 -36.03 14.18
CA VAL A 21 16.53 -36.20 13.05
C VAL A 21 16.17 -37.41 12.17
N ALA A 22 15.43 -38.41 12.68
CA ALA A 22 15.23 -39.67 11.97
C ALA A 22 13.91 -39.82 11.18
N GLY A 23 13.00 -38.84 11.21
CA GLY A 23 11.63 -39.03 10.67
C GLY A 23 11.10 -37.97 9.71
N GLY A 24 11.87 -36.93 9.38
CA GLY A 24 11.36 -35.78 8.62
C GLY A 24 11.73 -35.82 7.14
N ALA A 25 11.07 -36.65 6.33
CA ALA A 25 10.95 -36.30 4.92
C ALA A 25 10.18 -34.99 4.85
N ALA A 26 10.88 -33.87 4.67
CA ALA A 26 10.26 -32.57 4.49
C ALA A 26 9.41 -32.64 3.21
N ALA A 27 8.10 -32.84 3.37
CA ALA A 27 7.16 -32.69 2.28
C ALA A 27 7.39 -31.30 1.68
N PRO A 28 7.41 -31.16 0.34
CA PRO A 28 7.56 -29.85 -0.26
C PRO A 28 6.42 -28.98 0.26
N VAL A 29 6.77 -27.90 0.96
CA VAL A 29 5.79 -26.92 1.41
C VAL A 29 5.23 -26.29 0.15
N GLN A 30 4.10 -26.81 -0.32
CA GLN A 30 3.38 -26.26 -1.45
C GLN A 30 2.98 -24.84 -1.06
N ALA A 31 3.62 -23.84 -1.67
CA ALA A 31 3.27 -22.45 -1.40
C ALA A 31 1.76 -22.29 -1.63
N ALA A 32 1.03 -21.87 -0.59
CA ALA A 32 -0.40 -21.63 -0.68
C ALA A 32 -0.69 -20.72 -1.88
N LYS A 33 -1.73 -21.07 -2.65
CA LYS A 33 -2.15 -20.26 -3.81
C LYS A 33 -2.54 -18.88 -3.29
N ARG A 34 -1.71 -17.88 -3.60
CA ARG A 34 -1.96 -16.50 -3.21
C ARG A 34 -3.06 -15.89 -4.08
N SER A 35 -4.07 -15.28 -3.46
CA SER A 35 -5.16 -14.60 -4.14
C SER A 35 -4.80 -13.16 -4.52
N ALA A 36 -5.62 -12.51 -5.35
CA ALA A 36 -5.50 -11.08 -5.66
C ALA A 36 -5.85 -10.18 -4.46
N THR A 37 -6.63 -10.70 -3.51
CA THR A 37 -7.19 -9.96 -2.38
C THR A 37 -6.46 -10.23 -1.07
N ASP A 38 -5.39 -11.04 -1.10
CA ASP A 38 -4.55 -11.25 0.07
C ASP A 38 -3.94 -9.93 0.51
N TRP A 39 -3.99 -9.65 1.81
CA TRP A 39 -3.27 -8.55 2.42
C TRP A 39 -1.79 -8.89 2.54
N VAL A 40 -0.94 -8.00 2.04
CA VAL A 40 0.52 -8.15 2.07
C VAL A 40 1.19 -6.87 2.56
N PRO A 41 2.33 -6.97 3.25
CA PRO A 41 3.13 -5.81 3.62
C PRO A 41 3.74 -5.17 2.37
N LEU A 42 3.66 -3.84 2.28
CA LEU A 42 4.36 -3.08 1.25
C LEU A 42 5.80 -2.81 1.70
N GLY A 43 6.70 -3.76 1.40
CA GLY A 43 8.10 -3.68 1.81
C GLY A 43 8.25 -3.49 3.32
N LYS A 44 9.07 -2.53 3.75
CA LYS A 44 9.28 -2.17 5.16
C LYS A 44 8.48 -0.93 5.60
N SER A 45 7.47 -0.54 4.82
CA SER A 45 6.75 0.72 5.07
C SER A 45 5.83 0.71 6.28
N GLY A 46 5.45 -0.48 6.77
CA GLY A 46 4.39 -0.65 7.78
C GLY A 46 2.97 -0.55 7.20
N VAL A 47 2.82 -0.29 5.90
CA VAL A 47 1.52 -0.27 5.22
C VAL A 47 1.19 -1.66 4.68
N GLN A 48 0.01 -2.18 5.04
CA GLN A 48 -0.58 -3.37 4.44
C GLN A 48 -1.45 -2.97 3.24
N VAL A 49 -1.41 -3.71 2.13
CA VAL A 49 -2.25 -3.50 0.94
C VAL A 49 -2.78 -4.84 0.41
N THR A 50 -3.84 -4.83 -0.39
CA THR A 50 -4.20 -6.02 -1.18
C THR A 50 -3.23 -6.21 -2.34
N ARG A 51 -2.94 -7.45 -2.71
CA ARG A 51 -2.00 -7.77 -3.81
C ARG A 51 -2.38 -7.12 -5.15
N LEU A 52 -3.68 -6.99 -5.42
CA LEU A 52 -4.22 -6.23 -6.53
C LEU A 52 -4.71 -4.85 -6.05
N ALA A 53 -4.37 -3.84 -6.84
CA ALA A 53 -4.87 -2.47 -6.68
C ALA A 53 -5.88 -2.13 -7.77
N PHE A 54 -6.85 -1.27 -7.44
CA PHE A 54 -7.73 -0.63 -8.39
C PHE A 54 -7.11 0.69 -8.85
N GLY A 55 -6.67 0.75 -10.11
CA GLY A 55 -6.07 1.95 -10.71
C GLY A 55 -7.09 2.83 -11.43
N THR A 56 -6.86 4.14 -11.41
CA THR A 56 -7.73 5.14 -12.06
C THR A 56 -7.10 5.84 -13.25
N GLY A 57 -5.96 5.35 -13.74
CA GLY A 57 -5.08 6.07 -14.68
C GLY A 57 -5.20 5.74 -16.16
N THR A 58 -6.17 4.94 -16.62
CA THR A 58 -6.24 4.50 -18.03
C THR A 58 -6.37 5.71 -18.97
N PHE A 59 -5.38 5.92 -19.84
CA PHE A 59 -5.22 7.14 -20.64
C PHE A 59 -5.36 8.43 -19.82
N GLY A 60 -4.67 8.51 -18.66
CA GLY A 60 -4.76 9.65 -17.76
C GLY A 60 -6.14 9.81 -17.11
N GLY A 61 -6.84 8.70 -16.88
CA GLY A 61 -8.19 8.64 -16.33
C GLY A 61 -9.31 8.94 -17.34
N LYS A 62 -8.99 9.08 -18.63
CA LYS A 62 -10.00 9.38 -19.66
C LYS A 62 -11.09 8.32 -19.70
N VAL A 63 -10.71 7.05 -19.67
CA VAL A 63 -11.68 5.92 -19.72
C VAL A 63 -12.60 5.94 -18.51
N GLN A 64 -12.06 6.16 -17.32
CA GLN A 64 -12.86 6.25 -16.09
C GLN A 64 -13.80 7.46 -16.10
N ARG A 65 -13.37 8.60 -16.63
CA ARG A 65 -14.23 9.78 -16.80
C ARG A 65 -15.35 9.55 -17.81
N GLU A 66 -15.03 8.94 -18.95
CA GLU A 66 -15.99 8.63 -20.02
C GLU A 66 -17.01 7.57 -19.61
N LEU A 67 -16.64 6.69 -18.67
CA LEU A 67 -17.58 5.77 -18.03
C LEU A 67 -18.68 6.51 -17.25
N GLY A 68 -18.40 7.73 -16.77
CA GLY A 68 -19.32 8.53 -15.95
C GLY A 68 -19.30 8.14 -14.47
N GLN A 69 -19.70 9.07 -13.59
CA GLN A 69 -19.58 8.89 -12.14
C GLN A 69 -20.35 7.68 -11.60
N ALA A 70 -21.60 7.48 -12.04
CA ALA A 70 -22.44 6.41 -11.50
C ALA A 70 -21.85 5.01 -11.78
N GLU A 71 -21.42 4.79 -13.02
CA GLU A 71 -20.84 3.52 -13.45
C GLU A 71 -19.43 3.31 -12.90
N PHE A 72 -18.62 4.37 -12.80
CA PHE A 72 -17.35 4.32 -12.11
C PHE A 72 -17.51 3.97 -10.62
N THR A 73 -18.48 4.58 -9.93
CA THR A 73 -18.83 4.23 -8.54
C THR A 73 -19.24 2.77 -8.44
N ARG A 74 -20.10 2.28 -9.35
CA ARG A 74 -20.51 0.86 -9.38
C ARG A 74 -19.31 -0.07 -9.50
N LEU A 75 -18.35 0.27 -10.37
CA LEU A 75 -17.13 -0.52 -10.57
C LEU A 75 -16.21 -0.51 -9.33
N VAL A 76 -16.00 0.65 -8.70
CA VAL A 76 -15.23 0.76 -7.45
C VAL A 76 -15.89 -0.04 -6.32
N ARG A 77 -17.22 0.04 -6.19
CA ARG A 77 -17.99 -0.73 -5.20
C ARG A 77 -17.88 -2.23 -5.44
N HIS A 78 -18.01 -2.65 -6.68
CA HIS A 78 -17.80 -4.06 -7.04
C HIS A 78 -16.40 -4.53 -6.64
N ALA A 79 -15.34 -3.76 -6.94
CA ALA A 79 -13.98 -4.10 -6.52
C ALA A 79 -13.87 -4.23 -4.99
N TYR A 80 -14.45 -3.30 -4.25
CA TYR A 80 -14.52 -3.35 -2.79
C TYR A 80 -15.29 -4.59 -2.30
N ASP A 81 -16.46 -4.89 -2.83
CA ASP A 81 -17.26 -6.05 -2.41
C ASP A 81 -16.56 -7.39 -2.72
N ARG A 82 -15.71 -7.40 -3.75
CA ARG A 82 -14.87 -8.56 -4.11
C ARG A 82 -13.58 -8.69 -3.31
N GLY A 83 -13.30 -7.77 -2.39
CA GLY A 83 -12.16 -7.86 -1.46
C GLY A 83 -10.94 -7.02 -1.83
N ILE A 84 -10.98 -6.23 -2.92
CA ILE A 84 -9.91 -5.27 -3.21
C ILE A 84 -10.00 -4.13 -2.20
N ARG A 85 -8.87 -3.77 -1.59
CA ARG A 85 -8.78 -2.69 -0.59
C ARG A 85 -7.68 -1.69 -0.89
N PHE A 86 -7.02 -1.79 -2.04
CA PHE A 86 -6.00 -0.85 -2.44
C PHE A 86 -6.46 -0.07 -3.67
N PHE A 87 -6.62 1.25 -3.53
CA PHE A 87 -7.10 2.17 -4.57
C PHE A 87 -6.04 3.21 -4.90
N GLU A 88 -5.87 3.49 -6.19
CA GLU A 88 -4.78 4.31 -6.71
C GLU A 88 -5.29 5.41 -7.62
N SER A 89 -4.72 6.60 -7.46
CA SER A 89 -4.92 7.75 -8.35
C SER A 89 -3.66 8.59 -8.50
N ALA A 90 -3.74 9.69 -9.24
CA ALA A 90 -2.64 10.62 -9.41
C ALA A 90 -3.17 12.00 -9.76
N ASP A 91 -2.41 13.02 -9.39
CA ASP A 91 -2.71 14.42 -9.72
C ASP A 91 -2.79 14.67 -11.24
N SER A 92 -2.01 13.93 -12.03
CA SER A 92 -2.07 14.02 -13.50
C SER A 92 -3.32 13.36 -14.09
N TYR A 93 -4.06 12.53 -13.34
CA TYR A 93 -5.29 11.92 -13.80
C TYR A 93 -6.44 12.89 -13.54
N ARG A 94 -6.51 13.97 -14.31
CA ARG A 94 -7.45 15.09 -14.14
C ARG A 94 -8.84 14.64 -13.64
N GLY A 95 -9.26 15.13 -12.47
CA GLY A 95 -10.59 14.87 -11.89
C GLY A 95 -10.76 13.49 -11.22
N MET A 96 -9.78 12.59 -11.30
CA MET A 96 -9.93 11.24 -10.75
C MET A 96 -9.88 11.20 -9.22
N HIS A 97 -9.24 12.17 -8.57
CA HIS A 97 -9.31 12.30 -7.12
C HIS A 97 -10.76 12.46 -6.65
N GLN A 98 -11.49 13.42 -7.24
CA GLN A 98 -12.89 13.71 -6.91
C GLN A 98 -13.81 12.54 -7.26
N MET A 99 -13.62 11.93 -8.43
CA MET A 99 -14.43 10.77 -8.82
C MET A 99 -14.23 9.57 -7.89
N LEU A 100 -12.98 9.32 -7.47
CA LEU A 100 -12.65 8.26 -6.53
C LEU A 100 -13.18 8.57 -5.13
N ALA A 101 -13.11 9.83 -4.68
CA ALA A 101 -13.67 10.27 -3.40
C ALA A 101 -15.18 9.99 -3.32
N GLU A 102 -15.93 10.36 -4.36
CA GLU A 102 -17.36 10.12 -4.41
C GLU A 102 -17.67 8.62 -4.44
N ALA A 103 -16.89 7.84 -5.20
CA ALA A 103 -17.06 6.39 -5.27
C ALA A 103 -16.83 5.69 -3.91
N LEU A 104 -15.89 6.18 -3.09
CA LEU A 104 -15.54 5.63 -1.79
C LEU A 104 -16.37 6.19 -0.62
N LYS A 105 -17.19 7.22 -0.85
CA LYS A 105 -17.96 7.92 0.18
C LYS A 105 -18.83 6.98 1.03
N GLY A 106 -18.74 7.10 2.35
CA GLY A 106 -19.50 6.24 3.28
C GLY A 106 -18.88 4.85 3.52
N LEU A 107 -17.80 4.48 2.85
CA LEU A 107 -16.97 3.35 3.29
C LEU A 107 -16.08 3.77 4.47
N PRO A 108 -15.87 2.91 5.49
CA PRO A 108 -14.95 3.21 6.58
C PRO A 108 -13.55 3.48 6.04
N ARG A 109 -12.95 4.63 6.37
CA ARG A 109 -11.67 5.07 5.77
C ARG A 109 -10.52 4.10 6.06
N ASP A 110 -10.50 3.49 7.23
CA ASP A 110 -9.50 2.53 7.69
C ASP A 110 -9.59 1.16 6.99
N SER A 111 -10.75 0.85 6.39
CA SER A 111 -10.99 -0.40 5.67
C SER A 111 -10.20 -0.53 4.38
N TYR A 112 -9.73 0.58 3.78
CA TYR A 112 -9.00 0.60 2.52
C TYR A 112 -7.71 1.42 2.58
N ARG A 113 -6.93 1.33 1.51
CA ARG A 113 -5.65 2.01 1.30
C ARG A 113 -5.75 2.89 0.08
N LEU A 114 -5.26 4.11 0.23
CA LEU A 114 -5.27 5.10 -0.83
C LEU A 114 -3.85 5.52 -1.19
N MET A 115 -3.51 5.37 -2.47
CA MET A 115 -2.28 5.91 -3.05
C MET A 115 -2.60 7.04 -4.01
N THR A 116 -1.83 8.12 -3.91
CA THR A 116 -1.79 9.14 -4.97
C THR A 116 -0.37 9.48 -5.40
N LYS A 117 -0.24 10.21 -6.51
CA LYS A 117 1.04 10.64 -7.08
C LYS A 117 1.09 12.14 -7.35
N PHE A 118 2.21 12.73 -6.96
CA PHE A 118 2.54 14.15 -7.07
C PHE A 118 3.27 14.45 -8.39
N ARG A 119 2.85 15.50 -9.12
CA ARG A 119 3.52 15.92 -10.35
C ARG A 119 4.82 16.68 -10.05
N LEU A 120 5.92 16.26 -10.66
CA LEU A 120 7.26 16.83 -10.45
C LEU A 120 7.41 18.30 -10.88
N ARG A 121 6.56 18.78 -11.81
CA ARG A 121 6.59 20.14 -12.36
C ARG A 121 5.53 21.06 -11.73
N GLU A 122 5.08 20.75 -10.52
CA GLU A 122 4.17 21.61 -9.77
C GLU A 122 4.87 22.90 -9.36
N THR A 123 4.21 24.04 -9.56
CA THR A 123 4.75 25.37 -9.23
C THR A 123 4.24 25.88 -7.89
N ALA A 124 3.12 25.34 -7.42
CA ALA A 124 2.59 25.62 -6.09
C ALA A 124 3.48 25.04 -4.99
N ASP A 125 3.26 25.50 -3.76
CA ASP A 125 3.90 24.89 -2.60
C ASP A 125 3.53 23.39 -2.51
N PRO A 126 4.50 22.48 -2.27
CA PRO A 126 4.20 21.05 -2.24
C PRO A 126 3.26 20.66 -1.09
N MET A 127 3.30 21.33 0.06
CA MET A 127 2.38 21.04 1.17
C MET A 127 0.96 21.53 0.86
N GLU A 128 0.82 22.70 0.24
CA GLU A 128 -0.50 23.16 -0.27
C GLU A 128 -1.09 22.19 -1.29
N THR A 129 -0.24 21.59 -2.12
CA THR A 129 -0.65 20.58 -3.10
C THR A 129 -1.07 19.27 -2.43
N ILE A 130 -0.34 18.82 -1.39
CA ILE A 130 -0.76 17.68 -0.57
C ILE A 130 -2.11 17.96 0.09
N ASP A 131 -2.32 19.18 0.60
CA ASP A 131 -3.59 19.61 1.18
C ASP A 131 -4.72 19.69 0.16
N ARG A 132 -4.42 20.10 -1.08
CA ARG A 132 -5.36 20.00 -2.20
C ARG A 132 -5.80 18.56 -2.40
N PHE A 133 -4.87 17.60 -2.46
CA PHE A 133 -5.22 16.19 -2.62
C PHE A 133 -6.15 15.70 -1.50
N ARG A 134 -5.94 16.17 -0.26
CA ARG A 134 -6.75 15.74 0.90
C ARG A 134 -8.20 16.17 0.74
N ARG A 135 -8.38 17.42 0.30
CA ARG A 135 -9.70 17.97 -0.05
C ARG A 135 -10.34 17.23 -1.22
N GLU A 136 -9.59 17.01 -2.30
CA GLU A 136 -10.11 16.37 -3.52
C GLU A 136 -10.50 14.90 -3.30
N LEU A 137 -9.74 14.17 -2.48
CA LEU A 137 -9.99 12.77 -2.13
C LEU A 137 -10.93 12.61 -0.93
N ASN A 138 -11.37 13.72 -0.33
CA ASN A 138 -12.15 13.77 0.90
C ASN A 138 -11.55 12.89 2.01
N SER A 139 -10.26 13.09 2.30
CA SER A 139 -9.54 12.29 3.29
C SER A 139 -8.47 13.10 4.04
N GLU A 140 -8.38 12.89 5.35
CA GLU A 140 -7.40 13.53 6.22
C GLU A 140 -5.96 13.05 5.97
N TYR A 141 -5.78 11.86 5.39
CA TYR A 141 -4.48 11.25 5.11
C TYR A 141 -4.48 10.31 3.90
N PHE A 142 -3.29 10.04 3.37
CA PHE A 142 -3.03 9.00 2.37
C PHE A 142 -2.18 7.89 2.95
N ASP A 143 -2.40 6.67 2.49
CA ASP A 143 -1.54 5.55 2.88
C ASP A 143 -0.20 5.64 2.15
N ILE A 144 -0.22 6.05 0.88
CA ILE A 144 0.98 6.13 0.04
C ILE A 144 0.97 7.40 -0.82
N LEU A 145 2.08 8.14 -0.85
CA LEU A 145 2.30 9.27 -1.77
C LEU A 145 3.57 9.05 -2.61
N LEU A 146 3.45 9.07 -3.93
CA LEU A 146 4.60 8.88 -4.82
C LEU A 146 4.95 10.14 -5.62
N LEU A 147 6.24 10.37 -5.88
CA LEU A 147 6.68 11.23 -6.98
C LEU A 147 6.28 10.58 -8.31
N HIS A 148 5.62 11.31 -9.20
CA HIS A 148 5.08 10.73 -10.43
C HIS A 148 6.05 10.79 -11.61
N CYS A 149 6.20 9.67 -12.32
CA CYS A 149 6.90 9.57 -13.61
C CYS A 149 8.36 10.04 -13.52
N VAL A 150 9.04 9.52 -12.51
CA VAL A 150 10.47 9.71 -12.31
C VAL A 150 11.22 8.91 -13.38
N ARG A 151 12.10 9.55 -14.14
CA ARG A 151 12.84 8.95 -15.26
C ARG A 151 14.36 9.03 -15.11
N THR A 152 14.83 9.58 -13.99
CA THR A 152 16.24 9.83 -13.72
C THR A 152 16.72 8.91 -12.60
N PRO A 153 17.91 8.28 -12.72
CA PRO A 153 18.41 7.38 -11.67
C PRO A 153 18.84 8.14 -10.40
N ASN A 154 19.30 9.40 -10.55
CA ASN A 154 19.67 10.30 -9.45
C ASN A 154 18.49 11.12 -8.90
N TRP A 155 17.27 10.62 -9.06
CA TRP A 155 16.07 11.28 -8.55
C TRP A 155 16.09 11.52 -7.02
N PRO A 156 16.72 10.66 -6.16
CA PRO A 156 16.72 10.92 -4.74
C PRO A 156 17.41 12.23 -4.40
N GLU A 157 18.49 12.56 -5.10
CA GLU A 157 19.23 13.81 -4.95
C GLU A 157 18.49 14.95 -5.67
N GLN A 158 18.06 14.72 -6.90
CA GLN A 158 17.39 15.73 -7.73
C GLN A 158 16.11 16.26 -7.08
N PHE A 159 15.34 15.40 -6.40
CA PHE A 159 14.09 15.77 -5.73
C PHE A 159 14.19 15.73 -4.20
N ALA A 160 15.39 15.96 -3.65
CA ALA A 160 15.62 15.99 -2.20
C ALA A 160 14.62 16.91 -1.47
N ARG A 161 14.40 18.12 -1.98
CA ARG A 161 13.40 19.06 -1.41
C ARG A 161 12.00 18.45 -1.31
N LEU A 162 11.51 17.78 -2.36
CA LEU A 162 10.19 17.14 -2.34
C LEU A 162 10.17 15.94 -1.39
N ARG A 163 11.25 15.18 -1.31
CA ARG A 163 11.39 14.08 -0.34
C ARG A 163 11.35 14.57 1.10
N ASP A 164 11.96 15.71 1.39
CA ASP A 164 11.94 16.31 2.73
C ASP A 164 10.51 16.73 3.09
N VAL A 165 9.78 17.38 2.17
CA VAL A 165 8.37 17.72 2.38
C VAL A 165 7.52 16.45 2.58
N PHE A 166 7.76 15.39 1.82
CA PHE A 166 7.02 14.12 2.01
C PHE A 166 7.36 13.46 3.34
N SER A 167 8.60 13.60 3.81
CA SER A 167 9.03 13.11 5.13
C SER A 167 8.37 13.91 6.25
N GLU A 168 8.23 15.24 6.08
CA GLU A 168 7.49 16.09 7.00
C GLU A 168 5.99 15.72 7.03
N ALA A 169 5.36 15.56 5.87
CA ALA A 169 3.97 15.11 5.76
C ALA A 169 3.78 13.74 6.42
N LYS A 170 4.77 12.85 6.34
CA LYS A 170 4.79 11.57 7.05
C LYS A 170 4.90 11.74 8.56
N HIS A 171 5.79 12.60 9.04
CA HIS A 171 5.89 12.91 10.48
C HIS A 171 4.59 13.45 11.04
N ARG A 172 3.88 14.28 10.26
CA ARG A 172 2.55 14.83 10.57
C ARG A 172 1.40 13.83 10.39
N LYS A 173 1.68 12.58 9.99
CA LYS A 173 0.69 11.52 9.71
C LYS A 173 -0.33 11.87 8.61
N ILE A 174 0.01 12.82 7.74
CA ILE A 174 -0.75 13.13 6.52
C ILE A 174 -0.50 12.04 5.46
N VAL A 175 0.69 11.44 5.48
CA VAL A 175 1.06 10.31 4.62
C VAL A 175 1.63 9.19 5.49
N LEU A 176 1.30 7.92 5.23
CA LEU A 176 1.92 6.81 5.99
C LEU A 176 3.24 6.34 5.36
N ALA A 177 3.30 6.28 4.04
CA ALA A 177 4.49 5.93 3.27
C ALA A 177 4.67 6.82 2.04
N HIS A 178 5.91 7.07 1.63
CA HIS A 178 6.19 7.82 0.42
C HIS A 178 7.33 7.22 -0.40
N GLY A 179 7.36 7.54 -1.70
CA GLY A 179 8.34 6.97 -2.63
C GLY A 179 8.28 7.61 -4.01
N ALA A 180 8.64 6.84 -5.04
CA ALA A 180 8.62 7.28 -6.43
C ALA A 180 8.00 6.23 -7.34
N SER A 181 7.32 6.70 -8.38
CA SER A 181 6.84 5.91 -9.52
C SER A 181 7.84 6.12 -10.66
N CYS A 182 8.79 5.18 -10.79
CA CYS A 182 9.86 5.24 -11.78
C CYS A 182 9.48 4.59 -13.12
N HIS A 183 10.02 5.10 -14.22
CA HIS A 183 9.85 4.61 -15.60
C HIS A 183 11.21 4.37 -16.25
#